data_AF-A0A7Y6PT02-F1
#
_entry.id   AF-A0A7Y6PT02-F1
#
_cell.length_a   1.000
_cell.length_b   1.000
_cell.length_c   1.000
_cell.angle_alpha   90.00
_cell.angle_beta   90.00
_cell.angle_gamma   90.00
#
_symmetry.space_group_name_H-M   'P 1'
#
loop_
_entity.id
_entity.type
_entity.pdbx_description
1 polymer ?
#
loop_
_entity_poly.entity_id
_entity_poly.type
_entity_poly.pdbx_seq_one_letter_code
_entity_poly.pdbx_strand_id
1 'polypeptide(L)'
;MSPAVAILIKLGIRLVVFTGVFWVAAKKNEKIVFEKKWATPLVAFVFAVLNTALYWALRPILDIATLGVAGFAMPLVINGGLLYATVKIFEKKKWFRIDGIFAALWMAIFLTLAHGLLWVGIDYIPAHV
;
A
#
# COMPACT_ATOMS: atom_id res chain seq x y z
N MET A 1 -11.05 21.40 -13.99
CA MET A 1 -10.23 20.18 -14.28
C MET A 1 -11.18 19.05 -14.64
N SER A 2 -10.88 18.23 -15.65
CA SER A 2 -11.78 17.12 -16.01
C SER A 2 -11.78 16.03 -14.93
N PRO A 3 -12.87 15.26 -14.77
CA PRO A 3 -12.93 14.16 -13.80
C PRO A 3 -11.82 13.12 -14.03
N ALA A 4 -11.48 12.84 -15.29
CA ALA A 4 -10.39 11.93 -15.64
C ALA A 4 -9.02 12.42 -15.15
N VAL A 5 -8.72 13.71 -15.35
CA VAL A 5 -7.44 14.29 -14.90
C VAL A 5 -7.34 14.29 -13.37
N ALA A 6 -8.44 14.57 -12.67
CA ALA A 6 -8.49 14.51 -11.21
C ALA A 6 -8.17 13.11 -10.67
N ILE A 7 -8.75 12.07 -11.29
CA ILE A 7 -8.49 10.67 -10.95
C ILE A 7 -7.03 10.32 -11.19
N LEU A 8 -6.47 10.67 -12.35
CA LEU A 8 -5.07 10.38 -12.67
C LEU A 8 -4.09 11.04 -11.70
N ILE A 9 -4.37 12.27 -11.27
CA ILE A 9 -3.56 12.96 -10.26
C ILE A 9 -3.62 12.22 -8.91
N LYS A 10 -4.82 11.85 -8.44
CA LYS A 10 -4.98 11.07 -7.20
C LYS A 10 -4.25 9.73 -7.26
N LEU A 11 -4.33 9.03 -8.40
CA LEU A 11 -3.59 7.79 -8.63
C LEU A 11 -2.08 8.01 -8.60
N GLY A 12 -1.58 9.04 -9.29
CA GLY A 12 -0.17 9.41 -9.29
C GLY A 12 0.37 9.70 -7.89
N ILE A 13 -0.35 10.50 -7.10
CA ILE A 13 0.00 10.80 -5.70
C ILE A 13 0.06 9.50 -4.89
N ARG A 14 -0.95 8.63 -4.99
CA ARG A 14 -1.00 7.35 -4.28
C ARG A 14 0.22 6.48 -4.64
N LEU A 15 0.52 6.34 -5.93
CA LEU A 15 1.67 5.55 -6.40
C LEU A 15 2.99 6.06 -5.84
N VAL A 16 3.22 7.37 -5.88
CA VAL A 16 4.45 8.00 -5.35
C VAL A 16 4.56 7.80 -3.84
N VAL A 17 3.49 8.08 -3.09
CA VAL A 17 3.49 7.98 -1.63
C VAL A 17 3.65 6.54 -1.17
N PHE A 18 2.91 5.57 -1.72
CA PHE A 18 3.07 4.16 -1.35
C PHE A 18 4.45 3.62 -1.71
N THR A 19 4.98 3.99 -2.88
CA THR A 19 6.34 3.59 -3.27
C THR A 19 7.37 4.14 -2.30
N GLY A 20 7.27 5.43 -1.94
CA GLY A 20 8.18 6.09 -1.00
C GLY A 20 8.11 5.48 0.40
N VAL A 21 6.90 5.29 0.94
CA VAL A 21 6.69 4.70 2.27
C VAL A 21 7.18 3.26 2.30
N PHE A 22 6.85 2.45 1.29
CA PHE A 22 7.34 1.08 1.18
C PHE A 22 8.88 1.05 1.19
N TRP A 23 9.51 1.89 0.38
CA TRP A 23 10.97 1.94 0.30
C TRP A 23 11.63 2.36 1.61
N VAL A 24 11.12 3.41 2.26
CA VAL A 24 11.66 3.88 3.54
C VAL A 24 11.44 2.86 4.65
N ALA A 25 10.23 2.29 4.75
CA ALA A 25 9.91 1.29 5.77
C ALA A 25 10.74 0.00 5.58
N ALA A 26 10.95 -0.41 4.33
CA ALA A 26 11.83 -1.53 3.97
C ALA A 26 13.28 -1.29 4.40
N LYS A 27 13.84 -0.11 4.09
CA LYS A 27 15.22 0.23 4.46
C LYS A 27 15.47 0.28 5.96
N LYS A 28 14.44 0.56 6.76
CA LYS A 28 14.54 0.68 8.23
C LYS A 28 14.45 -0.65 8.97
N ASN A 29 14.18 -1.76 8.29
CA ASN A 29 14.01 -3.07 8.93
C ASN A 29 14.89 -4.11 8.23
N GLU A 30 15.91 -4.59 8.93
CA GLU A 30 16.92 -5.53 8.40
C GLU A 30 16.34 -6.88 7.99
N LYS A 31 15.16 -7.24 8.51
CA LYS A 31 14.46 -8.48 8.15
C LYS A 31 13.72 -8.37 6.81
N ILE A 32 13.75 -7.21 6.16
CA ILE A 32 13.18 -6.98 4.85
C ILE A 32 14.32 -7.00 3.84
N VAL A 33 14.53 -8.16 3.24
CA VAL A 33 15.75 -8.44 2.46
C VAL A 33 15.47 -8.29 0.98
N PHE A 34 16.22 -7.40 0.34
CA PHE A 34 16.30 -7.27 -1.11
C PHE A 34 17.62 -7.84 -1.59
N GLU A 35 17.58 -9.05 -2.15
CA GLU A 35 18.74 -9.71 -2.78
C GLU A 35 19.28 -8.86 -3.94
N LYS A 36 18.38 -8.16 -4.65
CA LYS A 36 18.73 -7.20 -5.71
C LYS A 36 18.32 -5.79 -5.28
N LYS A 37 19.29 -4.96 -4.89
CA LYS A 37 19.04 -3.58 -4.41
C LYS A 37 18.26 -2.72 -5.42
N TRP A 38 18.50 -2.90 -6.71
CA TRP A 38 17.77 -2.21 -7.79
C TRP A 38 16.31 -2.65 -7.93
N ALA A 39 15.93 -3.83 -7.41
CA ALA A 39 14.55 -4.32 -7.47
C ALA A 39 13.63 -3.61 -6.47
N THR A 40 14.19 -2.96 -5.45
CA THR A 40 13.43 -2.22 -4.42
C THR A 40 12.38 -1.27 -5.00
N PRO A 41 12.74 -0.30 -5.89
CA PRO A 41 11.75 0.60 -6.48
C PRO A 41 10.71 -0.14 -7.34
N LEU A 42 11.09 -1.21 -8.03
CA LEU A 42 10.18 -1.99 -8.86
C LEU A 42 9.14 -2.77 -8.01
N VAL A 43 9.59 -3.41 -6.93
CA VAL A 43 8.71 -4.12 -5.98
C VAL A 43 7.75 -3.15 -5.31
N ALA A 44 8.27 -1.99 -4.89
CA ALA A 44 7.46 -0.92 -4.29
C ALA A 44 6.40 -0.39 -5.27
N PHE A 45 6.77 -0.20 -6.54
CA PHE A 45 5.83 0.23 -7.59
C PHE A 45 4.76 -0.83 -7.86
N VAL A 46 5.15 -2.10 -8.01
CA VAL A 46 4.20 -3.21 -8.23
C VAL A 46 3.25 -3.36 -7.05
N PHE A 47 3.75 -3.25 -5.82
CA PHE A 47 2.91 -3.20 -4.64
C PHE A 47 1.91 -2.04 -4.71
N ALA A 48 2.38 -0.82 -5.04
CA ALA A 48 1.52 0.36 -5.12
C ALA A 48 0.42 0.23 -6.18
N VAL A 49 0.73 -0.38 -7.34
CA VAL A 49 -0.26 -0.68 -8.39
C VAL A 49 -1.28 -1.70 -7.90
N LEU A 50 -0.82 -2.83 -7.32
CA LEU A 50 -1.72 -3.86 -6.78
C LEU A 50 -2.62 -3.30 -5.66
N ASN A 51 -2.06 -2.45 -4.81
CA ASN A 51 -2.79 -1.78 -3.74
C ASN A 51 -3.90 -0.89 -4.27
N THR A 52 -3.56 -0.06 -5.25
CA THR A 52 -4.50 0.87 -5.84
C THR A 52 -5.60 0.14 -6.61
N ALA A 53 -5.24 -0.89 -7.38
CA ALA A 53 -6.19 -1.72 -8.11
C ALA A 53 -7.14 -2.48 -7.16
N LEU A 54 -6.59 -3.07 -6.09
CA LEU A 54 -7.39 -3.81 -5.12
C LEU A 54 -8.33 -2.87 -4.33
N TYR A 55 -7.89 -1.66 -3.99
CA TYR A 55 -8.78 -0.67 -3.37
C TYR A 55 -9.97 -0.34 -4.26
N TRP A 56 -9.75 -0.16 -5.56
CA TRP A 56 -10.84 0.07 -6.52
C TRP A 56 -11.78 -1.13 -6.63
N ALA A 57 -11.24 -2.34 -6.70
CA ALA A 57 -12.03 -3.57 -6.76
C ALA A 57 -12.83 -3.81 -5.47
N LEU A 58 -12.25 -3.48 -4.32
CA LEU A 58 -12.86 -3.66 -3.01
C LEU A 58 -13.75 -2.49 -2.59
N ARG A 59 -13.81 -1.38 -3.35
CA ARG A 59 -14.63 -0.20 -3.02
C ARG A 59 -16.08 -0.56 -2.63
N PRO A 60 -16.80 -1.44 -3.36
CA PRO A 60 -18.16 -1.83 -2.99
C PRO A 60 -18.24 -2.56 -1.64
N ILE A 61 -17.22 -3.35 -1.31
CA ILE A 61 -17.14 -4.13 -0.07
C ILE A 61 -16.70 -3.25 1.09
N LEU A 62 -15.77 -2.33 0.83
CA LEU A 62 -15.28 -1.35 1.79
C LEU A 62 -16.39 -0.38 2.22
N ASP A 63 -17.25 0.04 1.30
CA ASP A 63 -18.42 0.89 1.59
C ASP A 63 -19.40 0.18 2.55
N ILE A 64 -19.55 -1.15 2.45
CA ILE A 64 -20.37 -1.96 3.37
C ILE A 64 -19.67 -2.15 4.73
N ALA A 65 -18.34 -2.23 4.74
CA ALA A 65 -17.53 -2.42 5.95
C ALA A 65 -17.32 -1.13 6.78
N THR A 66 -17.89 0.01 6.37
CA THR A 66 -17.80 1.30 7.07
C THR A 66 -18.50 1.35 8.44
N LEU A 67 -19.10 0.25 8.89
CA LEU A 67 -19.69 0.13 10.23
C LEU A 67 -18.60 -0.09 11.31
N GLY A 68 -17.93 0.98 11.74
CA GLY A 68 -17.15 1.04 12.99
C GLY A 68 -15.68 0.60 12.92
N VAL A 69 -15.19 -0.06 14.00
CA VAL A 69 -13.76 -0.43 14.23
C VAL A 69 -13.14 -1.21 13.06
N ALA A 70 -13.96 -1.91 12.27
CA ALA A 70 -13.55 -2.59 11.04
C ALA A 70 -12.89 -1.66 10.01
N GLY A 71 -13.24 -0.36 9.99
CA GLY A 71 -12.69 0.62 9.05
C GLY A 71 -11.17 0.87 9.21
N PHE A 72 -10.61 0.68 10.40
CA PHE A 72 -9.16 0.79 10.64
C PHE A 72 -8.41 -0.53 10.47
N ALA A 73 -9.05 -1.65 10.82
CA ALA A 73 -8.46 -2.98 10.69
C ALA A 73 -8.43 -3.46 9.22
N MET A 74 -9.45 -3.11 8.42
CA MET A 74 -9.55 -3.51 7.01
C MET A 74 -8.35 -3.06 6.17
N PRO A 75 -7.93 -1.79 6.19
CA PRO A 75 -6.72 -1.36 5.49
C PRO A 75 -5.48 -2.16 5.90
N LEU A 76 -5.34 -2.51 7.18
CA LEU A 76 -4.23 -3.31 7.67
C LEU A 76 -4.26 -4.74 7.11
N VAL A 77 -5.43 -5.38 7.13
CA VAL A 77 -5.63 -6.73 6.58
C VAL A 77 -5.39 -6.75 5.07
N ILE A 78 -5.93 -5.76 4.35
CA ILE A 78 -5.78 -5.62 2.90
C ILE A 78 -4.31 -5.37 2.54
N ASN A 79 -3.65 -4.43 3.22
CA ASN A 79 -2.22 -4.15 3.03
C ASN A 79 -1.36 -5.37 3.36
N GLY A 80 -1.68 -6.10 4.44
CA GLY A 80 -1.00 -7.33 4.83
C GLY A 80 -1.16 -8.44 3.79
N GLY A 81 -2.38 -8.67 3.30
CA GLY A 81 -2.66 -9.63 2.24
C GLY A 81 -1.94 -9.28 0.92
N LEU A 82 -1.94 -8.01 0.53
CA LEU A 82 -1.20 -7.52 -0.64
C LEU A 82 0.31 -7.65 -0.48
N LEU A 83 0.82 -7.36 0.72
CA LEU A 83 2.23 -7.50 1.02
C LEU A 83 2.63 -8.97 0.91
N TYR A 84 1.82 -9.87 1.47
CA TYR A 84 2.01 -11.31 1.34
C TYR A 84 2.00 -11.76 -0.13
N ALA A 85 1.03 -11.31 -0.92
CA ALA A 85 0.97 -11.62 -2.35
C ALA A 85 2.20 -11.09 -3.11
N THR A 86 2.64 -9.86 -2.80
CA THR A 86 3.83 -9.24 -3.38
C THR A 86 5.08 -10.04 -3.03
N VAL A 87 5.26 -10.39 -1.75
CA VAL A 87 6.34 -11.28 -1.30
C VAL A 87 6.31 -12.57 -2.11
N LYS A 88 5.17 -13.25 -2.21
CA LYS A 88 5.08 -14.54 -2.93
C LYS A 88 5.43 -14.44 -4.42
N ILE A 89 5.12 -13.31 -5.07
CA ILE A 89 5.48 -13.07 -6.48
C ILE A 89 7.01 -12.90 -6.62
N PHE A 90 7.63 -12.08 -5.76
CA PHE A 90 9.04 -11.73 -5.88
C PHE A 90 10.00 -12.69 -5.18
N GLU A 91 9.52 -13.47 -4.22
CA GLU A 91 10.23 -14.57 -3.56
C GLU A 91 10.58 -15.66 -4.58
N LYS A 92 9.63 -15.99 -5.49
CA LYS A 92 9.87 -16.93 -6.61
C LYS A 92 11.01 -16.49 -7.53
N LYS A 93 11.25 -15.18 -7.63
CA LYS A 93 12.34 -14.60 -8.43
C LYS A 93 13.64 -14.42 -7.63
N LYS A 94 13.63 -14.73 -6.33
CA LYS A 94 14.70 -14.44 -5.36
C LYS A 94 15.10 -12.96 -5.34
N TRP A 95 14.12 -12.05 -5.46
CA TRP A 95 14.40 -10.61 -5.48
C TRP A 95 14.10 -9.94 -4.14
N PHE A 96 13.12 -10.47 -3.42
CA PHE A 96 12.57 -9.88 -2.22
C PHE A 96 12.04 -10.97 -1.29
N ARG A 97 12.35 -10.87 0.00
CA ARG A 97 11.74 -11.68 1.05
C ARG A 97 11.56 -10.85 2.32
N ILE A 98 10.62 -11.27 3.14
CA ILE A 98 10.38 -10.70 4.47
C ILE A 98 10.57 -11.83 5.49
N ASP A 99 11.58 -11.69 6.34
CA ASP A 99 11.97 -12.70 7.31
C ASP A 99 11.20 -12.47 8.62
N GLY A 100 10.01 -13.08 8.71
CA GLY A 100 9.20 -13.17 9.93
C GLY A 100 8.00 -12.22 10.00
N ILE A 101 7.05 -12.59 10.87
CA ILE A 101 5.73 -11.92 10.96
C ILE A 101 5.82 -10.46 11.42
N PHE A 102 6.75 -10.12 12.32
CA PHE A 102 6.92 -8.75 12.79
C PHE A 102 7.43 -7.79 11.71
N ALA A 103 8.25 -8.26 10.77
CA ALA A 103 8.70 -7.46 9.64
C ALA A 103 7.58 -7.23 8.62
N ALA A 104 6.71 -8.23 8.44
CA ALA A 104 5.49 -8.07 7.64
C ALA A 104 4.52 -7.08 8.28
N LEU A 105 4.28 -7.19 9.60
CA LEU A 105 3.44 -6.26 10.36
C LEU A 105 4.01 -4.84 10.34
N TRP A 106 5.32 -4.68 10.49
CA TRP A 106 6.01 -3.40 10.35
C TRP A 106 5.64 -2.71 9.03
N MET A 107 5.83 -3.42 7.91
CA MET A 107 5.45 -2.88 6.60
C MET A 107 3.96 -2.57 6.50
N ALA A 108 3.10 -3.51 6.92
CA ALA A 108 1.66 -3.35 6.85
C ALA A 108 1.18 -2.12 7.65
N ILE A 109 1.77 -1.85 8.81
CA ILE A 109 1.46 -0.68 9.64
C ILE A 109 1.84 0.62 8.91
N PHE A 110 3.07 0.75 8.41
CA PHE A 110 3.50 1.96 7.69
C PHE A 110 2.64 2.23 6.45
N LEU A 111 2.33 1.19 5.68
CA LEU A 111 1.47 1.28 4.51
C LEU A 111 0.03 1.66 4.89
N THR A 112 -0.46 1.17 6.03
CA THR A 112 -1.79 1.53 6.54
C THR A 112 -1.86 2.97 7.02
N LEU A 113 -0.82 3.46 7.72
CA LEU A 113 -0.72 4.86 8.11
C LEU A 113 -0.69 5.77 6.88
N ALA A 114 0.10 5.42 5.86
CA ALA A 114 0.15 6.15 4.60
C ALA A 114 -1.22 6.16 3.89
N HIS A 115 -1.93 5.02 3.89
CA HIS A 115 -3.28 4.94 3.36
C HIS A 115 -4.23 5.89 4.10
N GLY A 116 -4.19 5.91 5.44
CA GLY A 116 -5.02 6.80 6.25
C GLY A 116 -4.72 8.28 5.97
N LEU A 117 -3.45 8.65 5.89
CA LEU A 117 -3.04 10.02 5.54
C LEU A 117 -3.51 10.44 4.15
N LEU A 118 -3.40 9.55 3.16
CA LEU A 118 -3.91 9.78 1.82
C LEU A 118 -5.43 9.94 1.84
N TRP A 119 -6.16 9.03 2.49
CA TRP A 119 -7.61 9.13 2.60
C TRP A 119 -8.04 10.48 3.19
N VAL A 120 -7.41 10.93 4.28
CA VAL A 120 -7.71 12.26 4.85
C VAL A 120 -7.37 13.38 3.87
N GLY A 121 -6.15 13.39 3.33
CA GLY A 121 -5.61 14.51 2.57
C GLY A 121 -6.17 14.67 1.15
N ILE A 122 -6.39 13.58 0.43
CA ILE A 122 -6.80 13.61 -0.98
C ILE A 122 -8.26 13.20 -1.23
N ASP A 123 -8.93 12.58 -0.26
CA ASP A 123 -10.33 12.15 -0.42
C ASP A 123 -11.30 12.82 0.55
N TYR A 124 -11.00 12.83 1.86
CA TYR A 124 -11.90 13.41 2.87
C TYR A 124 -11.92 14.94 2.80
N ILE A 125 -10.76 15.61 2.96
CA ILE A 125 -10.71 17.08 2.98
C ILE A 125 -11.33 17.66 1.71
N PRO A 126 -10.92 17.27 0.47
CA PRO A 126 -11.49 17.86 -0.75
C PRO A 126 -12.97 17.59 -0.97
N ALA A 127 -13.59 16.65 -0.26
CA ALA A 127 -15.03 16.40 -0.31
C ALA A 127 -15.83 17.25 0.69
N HIS A 128 -15.15 17.90 1.63
CA HIS A 128 -15.76 18.66 2.74
C HIS A 128 -15.33 20.14 2.78
N VAL A 129 -14.54 20.62 1.80
CA VAL A 129 -14.21 22.05 1.60
C VAL A 129 -14.68 22.55 0.26
#